data_AF-S9X8F4-F1
#
_entry.id   AF-S9X8F4-F1
#
_cell.length_a   1.000
_cell.length_b   1.000
_cell.length_c   1.000
_cell.angle_alpha   90.00
_cell.angle_beta   90.00
_cell.angle_gamma   90.00
#
_symmetry.space_group_name_H-M   'P 1'
#
loop_
_entity.id
_entity.type
_entity.pdbx_description
1 polymer ?
#
loop_
_entity_poly.entity_id
_entity_poly.type
_entity_poly.pdbx_seq_one_letter_code
_entity_poly.pdbx_strand_id
1 'polypeptide(L)'
;MHFFRLRSGLLRNGKLLLGIGAGAAVSLNSMGLTNESEASFFQKGFSKELSHRSFGDVARGFFIYEICSRAWLVKTSIAAMSLCDTLHLSFLYAPFCRRTFYRHFCGGETPTALIQSMQSLQASGISPCLNSSREIDLPSDIDPRQFVSTANSVPEEIKAPNVTVQQKMHDIAQEAFDSYLLSIDLASKVENSSCAIKLTPFINPLVLFRFNAILNNTSNQPAASFSQILNGSPLLSPYEKEELQRFWSFSEKVCEFAQQKGVLLFMDAEQTYFQDTIHSISLDLMRKYNKQEAIVHNTYQLYLKKTRGILNEHMRHCALEDWLMGAKIVRGAYINSEPRHLIHDTKEDTDRDFNGAMDSLFLAASRAAPGTSVASQLPSKSRKGKWGIMVATHNKSSICKVLDLLERKKIDTSKTSLYLAQLLGMSDDITYALAAYPRSEVPEFHIAKYVSWGPIYHVLPYLVRRARENIDALGRSTEERAYYRQELRRRLHI
;
A
#
# COMPACT_ATOMS: atom_id res chain seq x y z
N MET A 1 41.80 -15.24 12.39
CA MET A 1 43.17 -14.79 12.02
C MET A 1 43.85 -15.90 11.24
N HIS A 2 43.91 -15.80 9.91
CA HIS A 2 45.01 -16.36 9.12
C HIS A 2 45.04 -15.62 7.77
N PHE A 3 46.15 -14.90 7.59
CA PHE A 3 46.53 -14.12 6.41
C PHE A 3 46.85 -15.02 5.22
N PHE A 4 46.54 -14.58 4.00
CA PHE A 4 47.37 -14.90 2.84
C PHE A 4 47.64 -13.67 1.97
N ARG A 5 48.90 -13.61 1.54
CA ARG A 5 49.66 -12.46 1.04
C ARG A 5 49.35 -12.10 -0.41
N LEU A 6 49.43 -10.80 -0.66
CA LEU A 6 49.72 -10.16 -1.94
C LEU A 6 51.01 -10.69 -2.59
N ARG A 7 51.02 -10.79 -3.92
CA ARG A 7 52.22 -10.58 -4.73
C ARG A 7 51.97 -9.49 -5.77
N SER A 8 52.89 -8.55 -5.77
CA SER A 8 53.07 -7.39 -6.62
C SER A 8 53.99 -7.70 -7.80
N GLY A 9 53.93 -6.83 -8.82
CA GLY A 9 54.81 -6.79 -9.99
C GLY A 9 54.16 -5.93 -11.08
N LEU A 10 54.07 -4.59 -10.93
CA LEU A 10 55.08 -3.61 -11.35
C LEU A 10 55.56 -3.82 -12.80
N LEU A 11 55.11 -2.97 -13.72
CA LEU A 11 55.97 -2.07 -14.49
C LEU A 11 55.13 -1.01 -15.23
N ARG A 12 55.40 0.25 -14.85
CA ARG A 12 55.09 1.47 -15.59
C ARG A 12 55.86 1.49 -16.90
N ASN A 13 55.25 2.00 -17.97
CA ASN A 13 55.80 3.16 -18.71
C ASN A 13 54.74 3.72 -19.66
N GLY A 14 54.52 5.02 -19.56
CA GLY A 14 53.48 5.72 -20.31
C GLY A 14 53.91 6.12 -21.71
N LYS A 15 52.94 6.63 -22.47
CA LYS A 15 53.08 7.80 -23.33
C LYS A 15 51.68 8.30 -23.71
N LEU A 16 51.49 9.58 -23.44
CA LEU A 16 50.41 10.43 -23.89
C LEU A 16 50.51 10.58 -25.42
N LEU A 17 49.42 10.40 -26.17
CA LEU A 17 49.33 10.88 -27.54
C LEU A 17 47.91 11.41 -27.82
N LEU A 18 47.85 12.73 -27.99
CA LEU A 18 46.76 13.45 -28.65
C LEU A 18 46.81 13.16 -30.15
N GLY A 19 45.66 12.84 -30.74
CA GLY A 19 45.49 12.72 -32.19
C GLY A 19 44.04 13.01 -32.57
N ILE A 20 43.83 14.19 -33.14
CA ILE A 20 42.60 14.58 -33.87
C ILE A 20 42.68 13.92 -35.25
N GLY A 21 41.60 13.27 -35.70
CA GLY A 21 41.52 12.70 -37.05
C GLY A 21 40.13 12.17 -37.37
N ALA A 22 39.55 12.71 -38.45
CA ALA A 22 38.16 12.55 -38.87
C ALA A 22 37.83 11.21 -39.54
N GLY A 23 36.54 10.86 -39.50
CA GLY A 23 35.83 10.26 -40.63
C GLY A 23 35.81 8.73 -40.75
N ALA A 24 34.65 8.14 -40.43
CA ALA A 24 34.05 7.07 -41.23
C ALA A 24 32.61 6.83 -40.75
N ALA A 25 31.65 7.45 -41.45
CA ALA A 25 30.26 7.07 -41.40
C ALA A 25 30.10 5.72 -42.12
N VAL A 26 29.61 4.70 -41.42
CA VAL A 26 29.11 3.47 -42.03
C VAL A 26 27.60 3.42 -41.77
N SER A 27 26.87 3.70 -42.85
CA SER A 27 25.43 3.48 -42.98
C SER A 27 25.16 1.98 -42.96
N LEU A 28 24.45 1.51 -41.94
CA LEU A 28 23.68 0.26 -41.98
C LEU A 28 22.21 0.64 -41.86
N ASN A 29 21.57 0.76 -43.01
CA ASN A 29 20.14 0.86 -43.14
C ASN A 29 19.57 -0.55 -43.41
N SER A 30 18.38 -0.78 -42.88
CA SER A 30 17.51 -1.97 -43.02
C SER A 30 17.79 -3.15 -42.08
N MET A 31 17.06 -3.16 -40.96
CA MET A 31 16.19 -4.29 -40.60
C MET A 31 15.10 -3.76 -39.68
N GLY A 32 13.84 -3.92 -40.11
CA GLY A 32 12.68 -3.27 -39.53
C GLY A 32 12.47 -3.58 -38.06
N LEU A 33 12.54 -2.54 -37.24
CA LEU A 33 11.83 -2.45 -35.98
C LEU A 33 10.75 -1.40 -36.17
N THR A 34 9.51 -1.87 -36.08
CA THR A 34 8.28 -1.10 -36.14
C THR A 34 8.34 0.10 -35.20
N ASN A 35 8.06 1.28 -35.77
CA ASN A 35 7.77 2.56 -35.12
C ASN A 35 7.44 2.46 -33.62
N GLU A 36 8.36 2.92 -32.78
CA GLU A 36 8.03 3.52 -31.49
C GLU A 36 7.21 4.79 -31.77
N SER A 37 5.91 4.61 -32.00
CA SER A 37 4.99 5.70 -32.29
C SER A 37 4.70 6.49 -31.00
N GLU A 38 5.15 7.75 -31.02
CA GLU A 38 4.73 8.89 -30.18
C GLU A 38 4.98 8.75 -28.68
N ALA A 39 5.97 9.49 -28.18
CA ALA A 39 6.20 9.73 -26.76
C ALA A 39 4.89 10.16 -26.07
N SER A 40 4.49 9.46 -25.00
CA SER A 40 3.20 9.70 -24.35
C SER A 40 3.13 11.11 -23.76
N PHE A 41 1.94 11.71 -23.75
CA PHE A 41 1.70 13.08 -23.25
C PHE A 41 2.24 13.27 -21.82
N PHE A 42 2.23 12.20 -21.01
CA PHE A 42 2.74 12.17 -19.64
C PHE A 42 4.28 12.08 -19.52
N GLN A 43 5.01 11.78 -20.61
CA GLN A 43 6.47 11.88 -20.64
C GLN A 43 6.96 13.33 -20.75
N LYS A 44 6.14 14.28 -21.23
CA LYS A 44 6.52 15.70 -21.41
C LYS A 44 6.60 16.54 -20.13
N GLY A 45 6.57 15.89 -18.97
CA GLY A 45 6.99 16.49 -17.70
C GLY A 45 5.84 16.95 -16.84
N PHE A 46 5.89 16.58 -15.57
CA PHE A 46 5.04 17.10 -14.50
C PHE A 46 5.43 18.56 -14.21
N SER A 47 5.20 19.47 -15.16
CA SER A 47 5.83 20.80 -15.28
C SER A 47 5.64 21.80 -14.11
N LYS A 48 4.89 21.43 -13.07
CA LYS A 48 4.66 22.22 -11.85
C LYS A 48 4.54 21.31 -10.63
N GLU A 49 5.64 20.67 -10.25
CA GLU A 49 5.66 19.57 -9.27
C GLU A 49 5.13 19.98 -7.89
N LEU A 50 5.43 21.21 -7.43
CA LEU A 50 5.14 21.65 -6.05
C LEU A 50 4.63 23.11 -5.94
N SER A 51 4.30 23.77 -7.06
CA SER A 51 3.94 25.20 -7.06
C SER A 51 2.67 25.53 -6.27
N HIS A 52 1.78 24.55 -6.09
CA HIS A 52 0.52 24.68 -5.34
C HIS A 52 0.72 24.65 -3.81
N ARG A 53 1.88 24.18 -3.30
CA ARG A 53 2.14 24.10 -1.86
C ARG A 53 2.60 25.43 -1.27
N SER A 54 2.39 25.65 0.04
CA SER A 54 2.92 26.82 0.74
C SER A 54 4.45 26.76 0.87
N PHE A 55 5.12 27.92 1.07
CA PHE A 55 6.57 27.93 1.23
C PHE A 55 7.02 27.08 2.42
N GLY A 56 6.30 27.16 3.54
CA GLY A 56 6.58 26.36 4.74
C GLY A 56 6.43 24.85 4.50
N ASP A 57 5.52 24.42 3.64
CA ASP A 57 5.37 23.01 3.29
C ASP A 57 6.52 22.52 2.40
N VAL A 58 6.95 23.32 1.44
CA VAL A 58 8.10 23.00 0.59
C VAL A 58 9.38 22.95 1.43
N ALA A 59 9.60 23.92 2.32
CA ALA A 59 10.76 23.94 3.21
C ALA A 59 10.78 22.72 4.17
N ARG A 60 9.63 22.38 4.75
CA ARG A 60 9.49 21.18 5.61
C ARG A 60 9.76 19.90 4.84
N GLY A 61 9.21 19.75 3.63
CA GLY A 61 9.45 18.61 2.77
C GLY A 61 10.95 18.47 2.46
N PHE A 62 11.59 19.54 1.99
CA PHE A 62 13.03 19.55 1.73
C PHE A 62 13.85 19.08 2.94
N PHE A 63 13.55 19.61 4.13
CA PHE A 63 14.21 19.22 5.37
C PHE A 63 14.03 17.72 5.69
N ILE A 64 12.81 17.20 5.58
CA ILE A 64 12.51 15.79 5.86
C ILE A 64 13.26 14.88 4.87
N TYR A 65 13.23 15.20 3.58
CA TYR A 65 13.93 14.42 2.57
C TYR A 65 15.45 14.49 2.73
N GLU A 66 16.01 15.62 3.18
CA GLU A 66 17.44 15.69 3.52
C GLU A 66 17.78 14.77 4.71
N ILE A 67 16.95 14.71 5.75
CA ILE A 67 17.16 13.76 6.86
C ILE A 67 17.03 12.31 6.36
N CYS A 68 15.96 11.98 5.65
CA CYS A 68 15.68 10.63 5.17
C CYS A 68 16.75 10.12 4.19
N SER A 69 17.38 11.02 3.42
CA SER A 69 18.49 10.66 2.53
C SER A 69 19.77 10.22 3.28
N ARG A 70 19.85 10.46 4.59
CA ARG A 70 21.01 10.14 5.43
C ARG A 70 20.70 8.95 6.32
N ALA A 71 20.97 7.74 5.82
CA ALA A 71 20.68 6.49 6.51
C ALA A 71 21.22 6.43 7.95
N TRP A 72 22.44 6.93 8.19
CA TRP A 72 23.04 6.96 9.52
C TRP A 72 22.24 7.84 10.49
N LEU A 73 21.78 9.00 10.04
CA LEU A 73 21.04 9.95 10.86
C LEU A 73 19.69 9.38 11.28
N VAL A 74 18.95 8.80 10.34
CA VAL A 74 17.66 8.16 10.63
C VAL A 74 17.82 7.01 11.62
N LYS A 75 18.82 6.13 11.41
CA LYS A 75 19.10 5.01 12.32
C LYS A 75 19.44 5.48 13.73
N THR A 76 20.32 6.49 13.86
CA THR A 76 20.68 7.07 15.16
C THR A 76 19.48 7.76 15.82
N SER A 77 18.66 8.50 15.07
CA SER A 77 17.44 9.13 15.61
C SER A 77 16.45 8.10 16.13
N ILE A 78 16.22 6.99 15.41
CA ILE A 78 15.31 5.92 15.88
C ILE A 78 15.86 5.28 17.16
N ALA A 79 17.16 4.99 17.23
CA ALA A 79 17.78 4.42 18.43
C ALA A 79 17.68 5.38 19.63
N ALA A 80 17.94 6.68 19.40
CA ALA A 80 17.81 7.71 20.44
C ALA A 80 16.37 7.85 20.94
N MET A 81 15.39 7.84 20.02
CA MET A 81 13.96 7.87 20.37
C MET A 81 13.58 6.65 21.23
N SER A 82 14.02 5.45 20.86
CA SER A 82 13.77 4.24 21.64
C SER A 82 14.37 4.31 23.04
N LEU A 83 15.56 4.88 23.20
CA LEU A 83 16.16 5.11 24.51
C LEU A 83 15.36 6.15 25.32
N CYS A 84 14.93 7.25 24.68
CA CYS A 84 14.08 8.24 25.33
C CYS A 84 12.76 7.62 25.80
N ASP A 85 12.15 6.71 25.03
CA ASP A 85 10.91 6.03 25.42
C ASP A 85 11.12 5.13 26.64
N THR A 86 12.20 4.33 26.65
CA THR A 86 12.57 3.49 27.80
C THR A 86 12.82 4.32 29.07
N LEU A 87 13.33 5.54 28.92
CA LEU A 87 13.59 6.47 30.03
C LEU A 87 12.39 7.39 30.34
N HIS A 88 11.25 7.24 29.67
CA HIS A 88 10.09 8.12 29.78
C HIS A 88 10.37 9.61 29.45
N LEU A 89 11.34 9.87 28.58
CA LEU A 89 11.78 11.20 28.13
C LEU A 89 11.23 11.57 26.74
N SER A 90 10.08 11.01 26.35
CA SER A 90 9.50 11.24 25.00
C SER A 90 9.16 12.70 24.70
N PHE A 91 8.99 13.53 25.75
CA PHE A 91 8.81 14.98 25.63
C PHE A 91 9.98 15.69 24.93
N LEU A 92 11.19 15.09 24.92
CA LEU A 92 12.37 15.65 24.27
C LEU A 92 12.26 15.65 22.74
N TYR A 93 11.63 14.62 22.16
CA TYR A 93 11.55 14.46 20.70
C TYR A 93 10.13 14.67 20.14
N ALA A 94 9.08 14.42 20.94
CA ALA A 94 7.70 14.44 20.45
C ALA A 94 7.28 15.79 19.83
N PRO A 95 7.63 16.97 20.39
CA PRO A 95 7.31 18.26 19.75
C PRO A 95 8.02 18.47 18.41
N PHE A 96 9.24 17.97 18.27
CA PHE A 96 9.99 18.01 17.02
C PHE A 96 9.34 17.11 15.97
N CYS A 97 9.09 15.83 16.31
CA CYS A 97 8.41 14.88 15.42
C CYS A 97 7.02 15.39 15.00
N ARG A 98 6.27 15.99 15.92
CA ARG A 98 4.95 16.59 15.65
C ARG A 98 5.01 17.70 14.61
N ARG A 99 5.97 18.64 14.75
CA ARG A 99 6.09 19.80 13.85
C ARG A 99 6.73 19.46 12.50
N THR A 100 7.41 18.31 12.39
CA THR A 100 8.15 17.89 11.19
C THR A 100 7.49 16.68 10.52
N PHE A 101 7.91 15.46 10.88
CA PHE A 101 7.50 14.19 10.27
C PHE A 101 6.00 13.97 10.33
N TYR A 102 5.38 14.17 11.49
CA TYR A 102 3.95 13.98 11.66
C TYR A 102 3.16 14.90 10.72
N ARG A 103 3.45 16.21 10.72
CA ARG A 103 2.78 17.20 9.86
C ARG A 103 3.00 16.95 8.36
N HIS A 104 3.95 16.11 7.99
CA HIS A 104 4.22 15.77 6.60
C HIS A 104 3.54 14.46 6.17
N PHE A 105 3.55 13.44 7.02
CA PHE A 105 3.07 12.09 6.68
C PHE A 105 1.69 11.74 7.26
N CYS A 106 1.12 12.56 8.14
CA CYS A 106 -0.15 12.31 8.82
C CYS A 106 -1.18 13.43 8.60
N GLY A 107 -2.45 13.08 8.63
CA GLY A 107 -3.59 13.97 8.40
C GLY A 107 -4.06 14.77 9.62
N GLY A 108 -3.68 14.39 10.85
CA GLY A 108 -4.07 15.12 12.05
C GLY A 108 -4.26 14.24 13.29
N GLU A 109 -3.99 14.80 14.47
CA GLU A 109 -4.11 14.07 15.75
C GLU A 109 -5.56 13.96 16.24
N THR A 110 -6.44 14.85 15.77
CA THR A 110 -7.85 14.91 16.18
C THR A 110 -8.77 14.76 14.97
N PRO A 111 -10.03 14.33 15.17
CA PRO A 111 -11.03 14.28 14.09
C PRO A 111 -11.19 15.61 13.34
N THR A 112 -11.18 16.74 14.05
CA THR A 112 -11.30 18.07 13.45
C THR A 112 -10.12 18.38 12.54
N ALA A 113 -8.89 18.15 13.02
CA ALA A 113 -7.68 18.37 12.23
C ALA A 113 -7.63 17.45 11.00
N LEU A 114 -8.07 16.19 11.16
CA LEU A 114 -8.17 15.25 10.06
C LEU A 114 -9.12 15.73 8.97
N ILE A 115 -10.35 16.15 9.33
CA ILE A 115 -11.34 16.63 8.37
C ILE A 115 -10.81 17.85 7.60
N GLN A 116 -10.12 18.78 8.27
CA GLN A 116 -9.49 19.93 7.60
C GLN A 116 -8.45 19.48 6.56
N SER A 117 -7.60 18.51 6.91
CA SER A 117 -6.63 17.95 5.97
C SER A 117 -7.29 17.21 4.80
N MET A 118 -8.36 16.46 5.06
CA MET A 118 -9.14 15.77 4.04
C MET A 118 -9.80 16.76 3.06
N GLN A 119 -10.40 17.84 3.57
CA GLN A 119 -11.00 18.89 2.75
C GLN A 119 -9.95 19.61 1.89
N SER A 120 -8.75 19.83 2.41
CA SER A 120 -7.63 20.40 1.65
C SER A 120 -7.19 19.51 0.49
N LEU A 121 -7.13 18.18 0.70
CA LEU A 121 -6.88 17.22 -0.37
C LEU A 121 -8.01 17.22 -1.40
N GLN A 122 -9.26 17.19 -0.96
CA GLN A 122 -10.44 17.19 -1.83
C GLN A 122 -10.51 18.46 -2.69
N ALA A 123 -10.20 19.63 -2.12
CA ALA A 123 -10.13 20.90 -2.86
C ALA A 123 -9.06 20.87 -3.97
N SER A 124 -8.08 19.97 -3.87
CA SER A 124 -7.06 19.73 -4.89
C SER A 124 -7.44 18.58 -5.85
N GLY A 125 -8.66 18.04 -5.79
CA GLY A 125 -9.09 16.90 -6.62
C GLY A 125 -8.53 15.55 -6.19
N ILE A 126 -8.10 15.43 -4.92
CA ILE A 126 -7.49 14.22 -4.36
C ILE A 126 -8.42 13.58 -3.33
N SER A 127 -8.73 12.31 -3.51
CA SER A 127 -9.52 11.46 -2.61
C SER A 127 -8.70 11.05 -1.37
N PRO A 128 -9.15 11.39 -0.15
CA PRO A 128 -8.53 10.88 1.07
C PRO A 128 -8.88 9.40 1.29
N CYS A 129 -7.87 8.55 1.50
CA CYS A 129 -8.05 7.18 1.98
C CYS A 129 -7.53 7.09 3.41
N LEU A 130 -8.41 7.14 4.40
CA LEU A 130 -8.02 7.14 5.81
C LEU A 130 -7.39 5.80 6.20
N ASN A 131 -6.37 5.85 7.03
CA ASN A 131 -5.70 4.68 7.58
C ASN A 131 -5.50 4.87 9.09
N SER A 132 -6.28 4.14 9.90
CA SER A 132 -6.02 4.13 11.35
C SER A 132 -4.71 3.39 11.59
N SER A 133 -3.67 4.15 11.95
CA SER A 133 -2.27 3.69 11.86
C SER A 133 -1.80 2.89 13.07
N ARG A 134 -2.74 2.44 13.90
CA ARG A 134 -2.40 1.70 15.11
C ARG A 134 -1.91 0.31 14.73
N GLU A 135 -0.60 0.14 14.84
CA GLU A 135 0.01 -1.18 14.86
C GLU A 135 -0.16 -1.73 16.28
N ILE A 136 -0.61 -2.98 16.40
CA ILE A 136 -0.70 -3.60 17.71
C ILE A 136 0.69 -4.03 18.12
N ASP A 137 1.16 -3.43 19.22
CA ASP A 137 2.30 -3.95 19.95
C ASP A 137 1.87 -5.25 20.65
N LEU A 138 2.20 -6.36 20.02
CA LEU A 138 1.98 -7.67 20.60
C LEU A 138 2.96 -7.89 21.76
N PRO A 139 2.50 -8.46 22.88
CA PRO A 139 3.40 -9.01 23.88
C PRO A 139 4.38 -9.99 23.22
N SER A 140 5.64 -9.99 23.66
CA SER A 140 6.72 -10.78 23.04
C SER A 140 6.45 -12.29 23.05
N ASP A 141 5.66 -12.76 24.02
CA ASP A 141 5.17 -14.14 24.16
C ASP A 141 4.07 -14.50 23.16
N ILE A 142 3.52 -13.51 22.45
CA ILE A 142 2.42 -13.65 21.48
C ILE A 142 2.91 -13.28 20.06
N ASP A 143 4.23 -13.34 19.83
CA ASP A 143 4.84 -13.05 18.54
C ASP A 143 4.84 -14.29 17.63
N PRO A 144 4.01 -14.32 16.56
CA PRO A 144 3.92 -15.49 15.67
C PRO A 144 5.24 -15.83 14.99
N ARG A 145 6.18 -14.88 14.89
CA ARG A 145 7.49 -15.08 14.27
C ARG A 145 8.29 -16.20 14.94
N GLN A 146 8.03 -16.49 16.22
CA GLN A 146 8.68 -17.56 16.96
C GLN A 146 8.20 -18.96 16.53
N PHE A 147 7.03 -19.06 15.89
CA PHE A 147 6.36 -20.32 15.54
C PHE A 147 6.30 -20.60 14.04
N VAL A 148 6.90 -19.74 13.20
CA VAL A 148 6.86 -19.87 11.72
C VAL A 148 7.45 -21.22 11.25
N SER A 149 8.49 -21.72 11.92
CA SER A 149 9.08 -23.04 11.61
C SER A 149 8.23 -24.23 12.09
N THR A 150 7.23 -23.98 12.93
CA THR A 150 6.44 -25.00 13.62
C THR A 150 4.94 -24.70 13.56
N ALA A 151 4.44 -24.35 12.38
CA ALA A 151 3.07 -23.88 12.15
C ALA A 151 1.94 -24.79 12.71
N ASN A 152 2.23 -26.07 12.96
CA ASN A 152 1.29 -27.05 13.54
C ASN A 152 1.46 -27.25 15.07
N SER A 153 2.52 -26.74 15.70
CA SER A 153 2.78 -26.88 17.14
C SER A 153 2.74 -25.53 17.84
N VAL A 154 1.57 -24.90 17.81
CA VAL A 154 1.29 -23.75 18.67
C VAL A 154 1.12 -24.25 20.11
N PRO A 155 1.85 -23.67 21.11
CA PRO A 155 1.74 -24.05 22.52
C PRO A 155 0.30 -24.20 23.03
N GLU A 156 0.05 -25.15 23.94
CA GLU A 156 -1.31 -25.41 24.48
C GLU A 156 -1.87 -24.18 25.22
N GLU A 157 -1.00 -23.39 25.84
CA GLU A 157 -1.30 -22.14 26.52
C GLU A 157 -1.92 -21.08 25.58
N ILE A 158 -1.80 -21.28 24.27
CA ILE A 158 -2.37 -20.41 23.23
C ILE A 158 -3.70 -20.96 22.71
N LYS A 159 -3.91 -22.28 22.77
CA LYS A 159 -5.21 -22.91 22.40
C LYS A 159 -6.27 -22.66 23.46
N ALA A 160 -5.84 -22.39 24.70
CA ALA A 160 -6.68 -22.02 25.83
C ALA A 160 -5.92 -21.01 26.73
N PRO A 161 -5.75 -19.75 26.30
CA PRO A 161 -5.09 -18.74 27.11
C PRO A 161 -5.91 -18.44 28.36
N ASN A 162 -5.25 -17.99 29.42
CA ASN A 162 -5.96 -17.62 30.64
C ASN A 162 -6.91 -16.43 30.40
N VAL A 163 -7.90 -16.28 31.29
CA VAL A 163 -8.96 -15.27 31.19
C VAL A 163 -8.41 -13.84 31.07
N THR A 164 -7.30 -13.53 31.75
CA THR A 164 -6.67 -12.21 31.68
C THR A 164 -6.14 -11.88 30.28
N VAL A 165 -5.49 -12.85 29.63
CA VAL A 165 -5.01 -12.70 28.24
C VAL A 165 -6.20 -12.58 27.28
N GLN A 166 -7.24 -13.39 27.45
CA GLN A 166 -8.45 -13.32 26.65
C GLN A 166 -9.10 -11.93 26.75
N GLN A 167 -9.28 -11.40 27.96
CA GLN A 167 -9.85 -10.07 28.17
C GLN A 167 -9.00 -8.98 27.51
N LYS A 168 -7.66 -9.04 27.66
CA LYS A 168 -6.77 -8.08 27.02
C LYS A 168 -6.88 -8.10 25.48
N MET A 169 -6.99 -9.29 24.88
CA MET A 169 -7.17 -9.41 23.42
C MET A 169 -8.55 -8.90 22.99
N HIS A 170 -9.59 -9.14 23.79
CA HIS A 170 -10.91 -8.60 23.57
C HIS A 170 -10.91 -7.07 23.58
N ASP A 171 -10.28 -6.45 24.58
CA ASP A 171 -10.22 -4.99 24.71
C ASP A 171 -9.49 -4.35 23.51
N ILE A 172 -8.37 -4.94 23.07
CA ILE A 172 -7.64 -4.49 21.87
C ILE A 172 -8.53 -4.57 20.63
N ALA A 173 -9.24 -5.69 20.46
CA ALA A 173 -10.13 -5.89 19.32
C ALA A 173 -11.30 -4.91 19.32
N GLN A 174 -11.90 -4.65 20.49
CA GLN A 174 -12.99 -3.70 20.65
C GLN A 174 -12.52 -2.27 20.35
N GLU A 175 -11.36 -1.87 20.87
CA GLU A 175 -10.79 -0.55 20.63
C GLU A 175 -10.44 -0.34 19.14
N ALA A 176 -9.90 -1.38 18.48
CA ALA A 176 -9.67 -1.35 17.03
C ALA A 176 -10.98 -1.22 16.26
N PHE A 177 -12.02 -1.96 16.65
CA PHE A 177 -13.33 -1.91 16.03
C PHE A 177 -13.94 -0.50 16.11
N ASP A 178 -13.93 0.10 17.30
CA ASP A 178 -14.43 1.47 17.52
C ASP A 178 -13.63 2.51 16.72
N SER A 179 -12.30 2.34 16.64
CA SER A 179 -11.42 3.20 15.84
C SER A 179 -11.74 3.13 14.34
N TYR A 180 -12.08 1.95 13.81
CA TYR A 180 -12.46 1.79 12.41
C TYR A 180 -13.85 2.34 12.11
N LEU A 181 -14.83 2.16 13.00
CA LEU A 181 -16.13 2.81 12.87
C LEU A 181 -15.99 4.33 12.86
N LEU A 182 -15.17 4.90 13.74
CA LEU A 182 -14.87 6.33 13.75
C LEU A 182 -14.20 6.76 12.44
N SER A 183 -13.22 6.00 11.94
CA SER A 183 -12.55 6.32 10.67
C SER A 183 -13.52 6.29 9.48
N ILE A 184 -14.45 5.34 9.44
CA ILE A 184 -15.49 5.26 8.41
C ILE A 184 -16.46 6.44 8.51
N ASP A 185 -16.90 6.79 9.72
CA ASP A 185 -17.77 7.96 9.90
C ASP A 185 -17.08 9.25 9.46
N LEU A 186 -15.80 9.43 9.80
CA LEU A 186 -15.01 10.59 9.36
C LEU A 186 -14.79 10.59 7.84
N ALA A 187 -14.51 9.44 7.23
CA ALA A 187 -14.42 9.32 5.78
C ALA A 187 -15.74 9.72 5.10
N SER A 188 -16.90 9.34 5.67
CA SER A 188 -18.21 9.68 5.10
C SER A 188 -18.52 11.18 5.06
N LYS A 189 -17.80 12.00 5.84
CA LYS A 189 -17.97 13.46 5.90
C LYS A 189 -17.30 14.22 4.76
N VAL A 190 -16.46 13.55 3.95
CA VAL A 190 -15.76 14.15 2.81
C VAL A 190 -15.98 13.28 1.58
N GLU A 191 -16.49 13.88 0.51
CA GLU A 191 -16.86 13.15 -0.72
C GLU A 191 -15.68 12.35 -1.29
N ASN A 192 -15.99 11.19 -1.86
CA ASN A 192 -15.02 10.30 -2.52
C ASN A 192 -13.85 9.87 -1.60
N SER A 193 -14.07 9.87 -0.28
CA SER A 193 -13.13 9.31 0.68
C SER A 193 -13.35 7.81 0.89
N SER A 194 -12.31 7.13 1.33
CA SER A 194 -12.30 5.71 1.62
C SER A 194 -11.56 5.42 2.93
N CYS A 195 -11.63 4.18 3.41
CA CYS A 195 -10.91 3.74 4.60
C CYS A 195 -10.12 2.46 4.31
N ALA A 196 -8.92 2.40 4.86
CA ALA A 196 -8.10 1.21 4.95
C ALA A 196 -8.21 0.62 6.35
N ILE A 197 -8.32 -0.70 6.43
CA ILE A 197 -8.38 -1.41 7.70
C ILE A 197 -7.41 -2.58 7.69
N LYS A 198 -6.84 -2.86 8.86
CA LYS A 198 -6.09 -4.07 9.14
C LYS A 198 -7.00 -5.02 9.89
N LEU A 199 -6.89 -6.31 9.60
CA LEU A 199 -7.76 -7.32 10.20
C LEU A 199 -7.12 -7.99 11.41
N THR A 200 -5.79 -8.04 11.46
CA THR A 200 -5.06 -8.58 12.62
C THR A 200 -5.47 -7.95 13.96
N PRO A 201 -5.92 -6.69 14.06
CA PRO A 201 -6.40 -6.15 15.31
C PRO A 201 -7.64 -6.75 15.92
N PHE A 202 -8.45 -7.45 15.13
CA PHE A 202 -9.69 -8.03 15.62
C PHE A 202 -9.52 -9.39 16.28
N ILE A 203 -8.31 -9.96 16.29
CA ILE A 203 -8.11 -11.34 16.70
C ILE A 203 -6.77 -11.53 17.42
N ASN A 204 -6.72 -12.50 18.32
CA ASN A 204 -5.45 -13.01 18.81
C ASN A 204 -4.57 -13.47 17.60
N PRO A 205 -3.40 -12.88 17.39
CA PRO A 205 -2.56 -13.16 16.23
C PRO A 205 -2.08 -14.62 16.18
N LEU A 206 -1.95 -15.32 17.32
CA LEU A 206 -1.53 -16.72 17.30
C LEU A 206 -2.67 -17.64 16.85
N VAL A 207 -3.91 -17.30 17.20
CA VAL A 207 -5.11 -17.98 16.67
C VAL A 207 -5.18 -17.76 15.16
N LEU A 208 -4.95 -16.52 14.69
CA LEU A 208 -4.93 -16.20 13.26
C LEU A 208 -3.81 -16.94 12.51
N PHE A 209 -2.61 -17.01 13.10
CA PHE A 209 -1.46 -17.74 12.59
C PHE A 209 -1.78 -19.24 12.44
N ARG A 210 -2.35 -19.86 13.49
CA ARG A 210 -2.74 -21.27 13.44
C ARG A 210 -3.85 -21.53 12.44
N PHE A 211 -4.85 -20.65 12.39
CA PHE A 211 -5.93 -20.76 11.41
C PHE A 211 -5.40 -20.67 9.97
N ASN A 212 -4.43 -19.79 9.71
CA ASN A 212 -3.75 -19.70 8.42
C ASN A 212 -3.06 -21.02 8.05
N ALA A 213 -2.41 -21.69 8.99
CA ALA A 213 -1.80 -23.00 8.77
C ALA A 213 -2.85 -24.09 8.49
N ILE A 214 -3.96 -24.12 9.26
CA ILE A 214 -5.08 -25.05 9.04
C ILE A 214 -5.67 -24.84 7.65
N LEU A 215 -5.92 -23.59 7.25
CA LEU A 215 -6.45 -23.23 5.94
C LEU A 215 -5.56 -23.76 4.82
N ASN A 216 -4.25 -23.50 4.91
CA ASN A 216 -3.28 -23.93 3.91
C ASN A 216 -3.11 -25.46 3.82
N ASN A 217 -3.36 -26.18 4.92
CA ASN A 217 -3.29 -27.65 4.93
C ASN A 217 -4.61 -28.33 4.52
N THR A 218 -5.75 -27.66 4.73
CA THR A 218 -7.09 -28.22 4.47
C THR A 218 -7.56 -27.94 3.05
N SER A 219 -7.14 -26.81 2.45
CA SER A 219 -7.54 -26.38 1.13
C SER A 219 -6.35 -26.08 0.24
N ASN A 220 -6.23 -26.83 -0.86
CA ASN A 220 -5.33 -26.47 -1.97
C ASN A 220 -5.91 -25.36 -2.87
N GLN A 221 -7.13 -24.87 -2.58
CA GLN A 221 -7.75 -23.82 -3.38
C GLN A 221 -7.30 -22.42 -2.90
N PRO A 222 -6.82 -21.56 -3.82
CA PRO A 222 -6.41 -20.19 -3.50
C PRO A 222 -7.53 -19.31 -2.93
N ALA A 223 -8.80 -19.63 -3.21
CA ALA A 223 -9.98 -18.88 -2.78
C ALA A 223 -10.82 -19.62 -1.72
N ALA A 224 -10.16 -20.35 -0.82
CA ALA A 224 -10.84 -21.07 0.27
C ALA A 224 -11.78 -20.14 1.05
N SER A 225 -12.98 -20.62 1.41
CA SER A 225 -13.92 -19.85 2.24
C SER A 225 -13.54 -19.95 3.73
N PHE A 226 -13.40 -18.78 4.35
CA PHE A 226 -13.13 -18.62 5.76
C PHE A 226 -14.26 -19.23 6.58
N SER A 227 -15.50 -18.87 6.25
CA SER A 227 -16.69 -19.33 6.99
C SER A 227 -16.88 -20.85 6.90
N GLN A 228 -16.58 -21.46 5.74
CA GLN A 228 -16.67 -22.91 5.58
C GLN A 228 -15.64 -23.64 6.46
N ILE A 229 -14.39 -23.18 6.49
CA ILE A 229 -13.35 -23.78 7.32
C ILE A 229 -13.65 -23.57 8.81
N LEU A 230 -14.06 -22.37 9.21
CA LEU A 230 -14.45 -22.06 10.59
C LEU A 230 -15.54 -23.01 11.10
N ASN A 231 -16.60 -23.21 10.31
CA ASN A 231 -17.73 -24.04 10.72
C ASN A 231 -17.45 -25.55 10.61
N GLY A 232 -16.61 -25.97 9.66
CA GLY A 232 -16.37 -27.37 9.35
C GLY A 232 -15.13 -28.00 10.01
N SER A 233 -14.20 -27.20 10.55
CA SER A 233 -12.92 -27.74 11.02
C SER A 233 -13.04 -28.42 12.40
N PRO A 234 -12.70 -29.72 12.51
CA PRO A 234 -12.61 -30.41 13.80
C PRO A 234 -11.31 -30.06 14.56
N LEU A 235 -10.36 -29.36 13.92
CA LEU A 235 -9.04 -29.07 14.47
C LEU A 235 -9.01 -27.86 15.41
N LEU A 236 -10.08 -27.06 15.42
CA LEU A 236 -10.17 -25.83 16.22
C LEU A 236 -10.68 -26.14 17.64
N SER A 237 -9.99 -25.61 18.65
CA SER A 237 -10.45 -25.63 20.03
C SER A 237 -11.72 -24.77 20.19
N PRO A 238 -12.50 -24.96 21.27
CA PRO A 238 -13.65 -24.10 21.56
C PRO A 238 -13.29 -22.60 21.61
N TYR A 239 -12.18 -22.25 22.27
CA TYR A 239 -11.70 -20.86 22.34
C TYR A 239 -11.36 -20.30 20.96
N GLU A 240 -10.65 -21.07 20.12
CA GLU A 240 -10.30 -20.60 18.78
C GLU A 240 -11.52 -20.38 17.90
N LYS A 241 -12.53 -21.26 18.00
CA LYS A 241 -13.80 -21.07 17.29
C LYS A 241 -14.50 -19.79 17.71
N GLU A 242 -14.58 -19.52 19.01
CA GLU A 242 -15.17 -18.28 19.53
C GLU A 242 -14.40 -17.03 19.07
N GLU A 243 -13.06 -17.06 19.14
CA GLU A 243 -12.22 -15.97 18.68
C GLU A 243 -12.35 -15.69 17.17
N LEU A 244 -12.42 -16.75 16.35
CA LEU A 244 -12.62 -16.64 14.91
C LEU A 244 -14.05 -16.18 14.55
N GLN A 245 -15.05 -16.57 15.32
CA GLN A 245 -16.42 -16.06 15.18
C GLN A 245 -16.51 -14.58 15.52
N ARG A 246 -15.82 -14.14 16.59
CA ARG A 246 -15.71 -12.74 16.96
C ARG A 246 -14.96 -11.93 15.90
N PHE A 247 -13.87 -12.49 15.37
CA PHE A 247 -13.11 -11.92 14.25
C PHE A 247 -13.98 -11.70 13.01
N TRP A 248 -14.78 -12.71 12.62
CA TRP A 248 -15.78 -12.59 11.57
C TRP A 248 -16.80 -11.49 11.88
N SER A 249 -17.39 -11.51 13.07
CA SER A 249 -18.43 -10.57 13.48
C SER A 249 -17.96 -9.11 13.39
N PHE A 250 -16.75 -8.80 13.87
CA PHE A 250 -16.19 -7.45 13.77
C PHE A 250 -15.92 -7.05 12.32
N SER A 251 -15.30 -7.94 11.54
CA SER A 251 -15.01 -7.68 10.12
C SER A 251 -16.29 -7.44 9.32
N GLU A 252 -17.34 -8.21 9.60
CA GLU A 252 -18.64 -8.12 8.96
C GLU A 252 -19.37 -6.82 9.32
N LYS A 253 -19.41 -6.44 10.60
CA LYS A 253 -20.03 -5.19 11.07
C LYS A 253 -19.35 -3.94 10.52
N VAL A 254 -18.02 -3.97 10.38
CA VAL A 254 -17.27 -2.87 9.74
C VAL A 254 -17.65 -2.73 8.26
N CYS A 255 -17.79 -3.85 7.54
CA CYS A 255 -18.24 -3.83 6.14
C CYS A 255 -19.68 -3.33 6.00
N GLU A 256 -20.58 -3.77 6.87
CA GLU A 256 -21.96 -3.32 6.91
C GLU A 256 -22.05 -1.80 7.14
N PHE A 257 -21.34 -1.29 8.14
CA PHE A 257 -21.32 0.13 8.44
C PHE A 257 -20.73 0.97 7.29
N ALA A 258 -19.66 0.47 6.65
CA ALA A 258 -19.08 1.12 5.48
C ALA A 258 -20.04 1.17 4.29
N GLN A 259 -20.76 0.07 4.02
CA GLN A 259 -21.79 0.04 2.98
C GLN A 259 -22.91 1.04 3.27
N GLN A 260 -23.41 1.10 4.51
CA GLN A 260 -24.44 2.07 4.93
C GLN A 260 -23.97 3.52 4.75
N LYS A 261 -22.69 3.79 4.99
CA LYS A 261 -22.06 5.11 4.83
C LYS A 261 -21.58 5.40 3.40
N GLY A 262 -21.66 4.44 2.48
CA GLY A 262 -21.16 4.56 1.11
C GLY A 262 -19.62 4.64 0.98
N VAL A 263 -18.89 4.26 2.03
CA VAL A 263 -17.43 4.35 2.14
C VAL A 263 -16.78 3.06 1.62
N LEU A 264 -15.76 3.19 0.78
CA LEU A 264 -14.99 2.04 0.31
C LEU A 264 -14.00 1.56 1.36
N LEU A 265 -13.89 0.24 1.52
CA LEU A 265 -12.94 -0.41 2.41
C LEU A 265 -11.81 -1.07 1.63
N PHE A 266 -10.58 -0.84 2.09
CA PHE A 266 -9.38 -1.53 1.64
C PHE A 266 -8.84 -2.39 2.78
N MET A 267 -8.99 -3.71 2.66
CA MET A 267 -8.42 -4.69 3.56
C MET A 267 -6.91 -4.73 3.31
N ASP A 268 -6.13 -4.11 4.18
CA ASP A 268 -4.69 -4.03 4.03
C ASP A 268 -4.05 -5.42 4.15
N ALA A 269 -3.09 -5.68 3.27
CA ALA A 269 -2.28 -6.89 3.34
C ALA A 269 -1.27 -6.78 4.47
N GLU A 270 -0.98 -7.90 5.10
CA GLU A 270 -0.08 -8.01 6.24
C GLU A 270 0.97 -9.09 5.94
N GLN A 271 1.63 -9.63 6.97
CA GLN A 271 2.70 -10.60 6.81
C GLN A 271 2.20 -11.93 6.23
N THR A 272 3.06 -12.67 5.52
CA THR A 272 2.65 -13.89 4.78
C THR A 272 1.98 -14.95 5.65
N TYR A 273 2.33 -15.00 6.94
CA TYR A 273 1.79 -15.98 7.88
C TYR A 273 0.36 -15.67 8.36
N PHE A 274 -0.22 -14.54 7.95
CA PHE A 274 -1.64 -14.21 8.09
C PHE A 274 -2.38 -14.07 6.76
N GLN A 275 -1.63 -13.91 5.67
CA GLN A 275 -2.14 -13.33 4.44
C GLN A 275 -3.17 -14.23 3.74
N ASP A 276 -3.07 -15.56 3.86
CA ASP A 276 -4.03 -16.47 3.22
C ASP A 276 -5.38 -16.43 3.96
N THR A 277 -5.38 -16.31 5.30
CA THR A 277 -6.60 -16.05 6.07
C THR A 277 -7.20 -14.68 5.72
N ILE A 278 -6.39 -13.62 5.62
CA ILE A 278 -6.85 -12.27 5.24
C ILE A 278 -7.50 -12.30 3.86
N HIS A 279 -6.89 -13.01 2.90
CA HIS A 279 -7.47 -13.21 1.57
C HIS A 279 -8.82 -13.94 1.64
N SER A 280 -8.88 -15.04 2.39
CA SER A 280 -10.06 -15.88 2.54
C SER A 280 -11.25 -15.13 3.16
N ILE A 281 -11.04 -14.42 4.28
CA ILE A 281 -12.11 -13.63 4.90
C ILE A 281 -12.52 -12.44 4.01
N SER A 282 -11.57 -11.79 3.34
CA SER A 282 -11.87 -10.68 2.43
C SER A 282 -12.73 -11.14 1.24
N LEU A 283 -12.47 -12.34 0.70
CA LEU A 283 -13.29 -12.95 -0.35
C LEU A 283 -14.72 -13.22 0.12
N ASP A 284 -14.90 -13.80 1.30
CA ASP A 284 -16.22 -14.05 1.86
C ASP A 284 -16.99 -12.74 2.13
N LEU A 285 -16.30 -11.68 2.57
CA LEU A 285 -16.88 -10.35 2.71
C LEU A 285 -17.21 -9.72 1.35
N MET A 286 -16.37 -9.87 0.33
CA MET A 286 -16.69 -9.42 -1.04
C MET A 286 -17.90 -10.16 -1.61
N ARG A 287 -17.98 -11.49 -1.43
CA ARG A 287 -19.16 -12.30 -1.80
C ARG A 287 -20.44 -11.74 -1.19
N LYS A 288 -20.39 -11.30 0.06
CA LYS A 288 -21.54 -10.76 0.78
C LYS A 288 -21.89 -9.32 0.37
N TYR A 289 -20.90 -8.42 0.30
CA TYR A 289 -21.14 -6.98 0.21
C TYR A 289 -20.95 -6.37 -1.19
N ASN A 290 -20.14 -6.99 -2.06
CA ASN A 290 -19.84 -6.46 -3.39
C ASN A 290 -20.87 -6.89 -4.45
N LYS A 291 -22.16 -6.67 -4.19
CA LYS A 291 -23.22 -7.04 -5.13
C LYS A 291 -23.48 -5.95 -6.17
N GLN A 292 -23.73 -4.73 -5.71
CA GLN A 292 -24.09 -3.61 -6.58
C GLN A 292 -22.90 -2.67 -6.85
N GLU A 293 -22.04 -2.49 -5.85
CA GLU A 293 -20.80 -1.72 -5.94
C GLU A 293 -19.68 -2.52 -5.27
N ALA A 294 -18.44 -2.37 -5.74
CA ALA A 294 -17.27 -2.93 -5.05
C ALA A 294 -16.97 -2.11 -3.79
N ILE A 295 -17.58 -2.49 -2.65
CA ILE A 295 -17.39 -1.82 -1.35
C ILE A 295 -16.09 -2.29 -0.69
N VAL A 296 -15.87 -3.60 -0.67
CA VAL A 296 -14.72 -4.26 -0.03
C VAL A 296 -13.65 -4.53 -1.08
N HIS A 297 -12.41 -4.16 -0.79
CA HIS A 297 -11.25 -4.39 -1.64
C HIS A 297 -10.19 -5.18 -0.90
N ASN A 298 -9.72 -6.29 -1.48
CA ASN A 298 -8.60 -7.06 -0.96
C ASN A 298 -7.28 -6.50 -1.49
N THR A 299 -6.24 -6.47 -0.65
CA THR A 299 -4.90 -6.00 -1.04
C THR A 299 -3.99 -7.16 -1.45
N TYR A 300 -3.35 -7.05 -2.60
CA TYR A 300 -2.45 -8.04 -3.18
C TYR A 300 -1.02 -7.49 -3.20
N GLN A 301 -0.07 -8.24 -2.62
CA GLN A 301 1.35 -7.87 -2.54
C GLN A 301 2.19 -8.56 -3.62
N LEU A 302 2.52 -7.84 -4.69
CA LEU A 302 3.11 -8.40 -5.92
C LEU A 302 4.63 -8.59 -5.86
N TYR A 303 5.27 -8.30 -4.73
CA TYR A 303 6.63 -8.77 -4.43
C TYR A 303 6.71 -10.26 -4.08
N LEU A 304 5.58 -10.92 -3.72
CA LEU A 304 5.55 -12.36 -3.44
C LEU A 304 5.29 -13.13 -4.72
N LYS A 305 6.05 -14.22 -4.92
CA LYS A 305 5.98 -15.07 -6.11
C LYS A 305 4.59 -15.68 -6.34
N LYS A 306 3.81 -15.93 -5.28
CA LYS A 306 2.48 -16.57 -5.37
C LYS A 306 1.32 -15.61 -5.68
N THR A 307 1.46 -14.32 -5.40
CA THR A 307 0.32 -13.40 -5.32
C THR A 307 -0.42 -13.22 -6.64
N ARG A 308 0.27 -13.16 -7.78
CA ARG A 308 -0.40 -13.01 -9.06
C ARG A 308 -1.29 -14.21 -9.40
N GLY A 309 -0.86 -15.43 -9.05
CA GLY A 309 -1.68 -16.63 -9.20
C GLY A 309 -2.96 -16.56 -8.37
N ILE A 310 -2.82 -16.14 -7.10
CA ILE A 310 -3.95 -15.93 -6.18
C ILE A 310 -4.93 -14.89 -6.75
N LEU A 311 -4.43 -13.73 -7.18
CA LEU A 311 -5.25 -12.67 -7.77
C LEU A 311 -6.06 -13.17 -8.97
N ASN A 312 -5.42 -13.90 -9.89
CA ASN A 312 -6.08 -14.46 -11.07
C ASN A 312 -7.20 -15.43 -10.69
N GLU A 313 -6.97 -16.25 -9.68
CA GLU A 313 -7.99 -17.18 -9.19
C GLU A 313 -9.15 -16.45 -8.54
N HIS A 314 -8.89 -15.41 -7.75
CA HIS A 314 -9.94 -14.60 -7.13
C HIS A 314 -10.81 -13.89 -8.19
N MET A 315 -10.20 -13.36 -9.26
CA MET A 315 -10.96 -12.79 -10.38
C MET A 315 -11.83 -13.84 -11.10
N ARG A 316 -11.37 -15.10 -11.17
CA ARG A 316 -12.14 -16.21 -11.74
C ARG A 316 -13.38 -16.52 -10.87
N HIS A 317 -13.19 -16.65 -9.56
CA HIS A 317 -14.29 -16.86 -8.62
C HIS A 317 -15.30 -15.71 -8.63
N CYS A 318 -14.81 -14.47 -8.67
CA CYS A 318 -15.61 -13.26 -8.82
C CYS A 318 -16.58 -13.34 -10.00
N ALA A 319 -16.07 -13.73 -11.17
CA ALA A 319 -16.86 -13.85 -12.39
C ALA A 319 -17.85 -15.04 -12.34
N LEU A 320 -17.45 -16.17 -11.73
CA LEU A 320 -18.29 -17.38 -11.67
C LEU A 320 -19.43 -17.29 -10.67
N GLU A 321 -19.23 -16.58 -9.58
CA GLU A 321 -20.17 -16.51 -8.45
C GLU A 321 -20.98 -15.19 -8.44
N ASP A 322 -20.83 -14.36 -9.48
CA ASP A 322 -21.59 -13.12 -9.72
C ASP A 322 -21.53 -12.10 -8.55
N TRP A 323 -20.32 -11.63 -8.27
CA TRP A 323 -20.07 -10.48 -7.39
C TRP A 323 -18.98 -9.60 -8.00
N LEU A 324 -18.82 -8.36 -7.52
CA LEU A 324 -17.90 -7.38 -8.08
C LEU A 324 -16.52 -7.45 -7.42
N MET A 325 -15.46 -7.45 -8.23
CA MET A 325 -14.10 -7.49 -7.72
C MET A 325 -13.74 -6.16 -7.07
N GLY A 326 -13.18 -6.23 -5.86
CA GLY A 326 -12.45 -5.13 -5.25
C GLY A 326 -10.98 -5.53 -5.07
N ALA A 327 -10.08 -4.86 -5.78
CA ALA A 327 -8.65 -5.16 -5.75
C ALA A 327 -7.82 -3.90 -5.50
N LYS A 328 -6.91 -3.97 -4.52
CA LYS A 328 -5.80 -3.04 -4.38
C LYS A 328 -4.50 -3.79 -4.66
N ILE A 329 -3.71 -3.32 -5.60
CA ILE A 329 -2.40 -3.90 -5.89
C ILE A 329 -1.29 -3.00 -5.34
N VAL A 330 -0.33 -3.62 -4.65
CA VAL A 330 0.89 -2.99 -4.11
C VAL A 330 2.10 -3.86 -4.45
N ARG A 331 3.32 -3.32 -4.33
CA ARG A 331 4.51 -4.19 -4.30
C ARG A 331 4.53 -5.00 -3.01
N GLY A 332 4.61 -4.31 -1.87
CA GLY A 332 4.62 -4.92 -0.54
C GLY A 332 5.33 -4.00 0.45
N ALA A 333 5.10 -4.21 1.76
CA ALA A 333 5.68 -3.38 2.82
C ALA A 333 6.53 -4.17 3.83
N TYR A 334 6.61 -5.50 3.71
CA TYR A 334 7.21 -6.38 4.71
C TYR A 334 8.48 -7.09 4.22
N ILE A 335 9.09 -6.62 3.13
CA ILE A 335 10.25 -7.28 2.46
C ILE A 335 11.42 -7.62 3.35
N ASN A 336 11.67 -6.81 4.38
CA ASN A 336 12.77 -7.02 5.32
C ASN A 336 12.46 -8.02 6.43
N SER A 337 11.19 -8.37 6.64
CA SER A 337 10.75 -9.34 7.67
C SER A 337 10.28 -10.68 7.09
N GLU A 338 10.07 -10.77 5.79
CA GLU A 338 9.57 -11.99 5.16
C GLU A 338 10.69 -13.01 4.83
N PRO A 339 10.36 -14.31 4.78
CA PRO A 339 11.27 -15.32 4.25
C PRO A 339 11.67 -15.01 2.80
N ARG A 340 12.98 -14.83 2.56
CA ARG A 340 13.50 -14.37 1.26
C ARG A 340 13.03 -15.21 0.07
N HIS A 341 12.89 -16.52 0.24
CA HIS A 341 12.51 -17.45 -0.83
C HIS A 341 11.09 -17.23 -1.38
N LEU A 342 10.20 -16.57 -0.62
CA LEU A 342 8.84 -16.24 -1.03
C LEU A 342 8.76 -15.01 -1.93
N ILE A 343 9.78 -14.15 -1.86
CA ILE A 343 9.84 -12.86 -2.57
C ILE A 343 10.56 -13.06 -3.91
N HIS A 344 10.14 -12.33 -4.95
CA HIS A 344 10.82 -12.28 -6.25
C HIS A 344 12.32 -11.99 -6.11
N ASP A 345 13.14 -12.52 -7.00
CA ASP A 345 14.60 -12.49 -6.83
C ASP A 345 15.18 -11.10 -7.08
N THR A 346 14.56 -10.34 -7.99
CA THR A 346 14.93 -8.95 -8.31
C THR A 346 13.76 -7.98 -8.16
N LYS A 347 14.08 -6.68 -8.11
CA LYS A 347 13.07 -5.62 -8.14
C LYS A 347 12.35 -5.62 -9.49
N GLU A 348 13.06 -5.90 -10.57
CA GLU A 348 12.55 -5.96 -11.93
C GLU A 348 11.51 -7.08 -12.08
N ASP A 349 11.72 -8.22 -11.42
CA ASP A 349 10.73 -9.30 -11.34
C ASP A 349 9.47 -8.87 -10.60
N THR A 350 9.60 -8.18 -9.47
CA THR A 350 8.47 -7.58 -8.74
C THR A 350 7.71 -6.59 -9.61
N ASP A 351 8.43 -5.73 -10.34
CA ASP A 351 7.82 -4.74 -11.24
C ASP A 351 7.08 -5.41 -12.41
N ARG A 352 7.66 -6.48 -12.97
CA ARG A 352 7.01 -7.28 -14.02
C ARG A 352 5.73 -7.92 -13.52
N ASP A 353 5.74 -8.47 -12.31
CA ASP A 353 4.57 -9.13 -11.72
C ASP A 353 3.48 -8.12 -11.35
N PHE A 354 3.86 -6.97 -10.76
CA PHE A 354 2.97 -5.85 -10.49
C PHE A 354 2.29 -5.34 -11.76
N ASN A 355 3.08 -5.06 -12.79
CA ASN A 355 2.57 -4.54 -14.06
C ASN A 355 1.73 -5.59 -14.81
N GLY A 356 2.03 -6.89 -14.66
CA GLY A 356 1.25 -7.98 -15.25
C GLY A 356 -0.07 -8.25 -14.52
N ALA A 357 -0.09 -8.10 -13.19
CA ALA A 357 -1.31 -8.17 -12.38
C ALA A 357 -2.29 -7.05 -12.75
N MET A 358 -1.76 -5.84 -12.94
CA MET A 358 -2.52 -4.69 -13.43
C MET A 358 -3.18 -4.95 -14.80
N ASP A 359 -2.40 -5.45 -15.78
CA ASP A 359 -2.94 -5.79 -17.11
C ASP A 359 -4.05 -6.87 -17.01
N SER A 360 -3.83 -7.88 -16.16
CA SER A 360 -4.78 -8.99 -15.95
C SER A 360 -6.09 -8.51 -15.34
N LEU A 361 -6.02 -7.58 -14.38
CA LEU A 361 -7.17 -6.96 -13.72
C LEU A 361 -8.06 -6.19 -14.71
N PHE A 362 -7.47 -5.29 -15.50
CA PHE A 362 -8.24 -4.49 -16.46
C PHE A 362 -8.86 -5.36 -17.56
N LEU A 363 -8.12 -6.36 -18.05
CA LEU A 363 -8.63 -7.31 -19.03
C LEU A 363 -9.79 -8.13 -18.46
N ALA A 364 -9.65 -8.66 -17.24
CA ALA A 364 -10.72 -9.42 -16.58
C ALA A 364 -11.96 -8.55 -16.32
N ALA A 365 -11.78 -7.32 -15.83
CA ALA A 365 -12.88 -6.37 -15.63
C ALA A 365 -13.64 -6.09 -16.93
N SER A 366 -12.93 -5.86 -18.04
CA SER A 366 -13.56 -5.62 -19.35
C SER A 366 -14.48 -6.77 -19.81
N ARG A 367 -14.14 -8.00 -19.41
CA ARG A 367 -14.88 -9.22 -19.79
C ARG A 367 -16.03 -9.53 -18.84
N ALA A 368 -15.79 -9.41 -17.53
CA ALA A 368 -16.67 -9.96 -16.51
C ALA A 368 -17.48 -8.91 -15.74
N ALA A 369 -17.03 -7.65 -15.64
CA ALA A 369 -17.80 -6.63 -14.93
C ALA A 369 -19.09 -6.30 -15.72
N PRO A 370 -20.25 -6.20 -15.05
CA PRO A 370 -21.49 -5.75 -15.66
C PRO A 370 -21.37 -4.37 -16.31
N GLY A 371 -20.64 -3.46 -15.63
CA GLY A 371 -20.52 -2.06 -15.98
C GLY A 371 -21.81 -1.28 -15.78
N THR A 372 -21.78 0.00 -16.16
CA THR A 372 -22.97 0.85 -16.17
C THR A 372 -23.70 0.70 -17.51
N SER A 373 -24.94 0.19 -17.50
CA SER A 373 -25.80 0.24 -18.67
C SER A 373 -26.18 1.69 -18.95
N VAL A 374 -25.59 2.32 -19.97
CA VAL A 374 -26.23 3.28 -20.91
C VAL A 374 -25.18 3.71 -21.93
N ALA A 375 -25.61 3.73 -23.20
CA ALA A 375 -24.96 4.26 -24.39
C ALA A 375 -24.70 5.80 -24.35
N SER A 376 -24.25 6.35 -23.22
CA SER A 376 -23.80 7.72 -23.13
C SER A 376 -22.29 7.76 -23.31
N GLN A 377 -21.82 8.45 -24.34
CA GLN A 377 -20.40 8.73 -24.60
C GLN A 377 -19.73 9.60 -23.50
N LEU A 378 -20.41 9.80 -22.36
CA LEU A 378 -19.95 10.57 -21.21
C LEU A 378 -19.58 9.62 -20.06
N PRO A 379 -18.43 9.82 -19.41
CA PRO A 379 -18.05 9.05 -18.23
C PRO A 379 -19.11 9.14 -17.12
N SER A 380 -19.61 8.00 -16.67
CA SER A 380 -20.53 7.92 -15.53
C SER A 380 -19.73 7.82 -14.23
N LYS A 381 -19.93 8.82 -13.35
CA LYS A 381 -19.43 8.85 -11.96
C LYS A 381 -19.94 7.70 -11.08
N SER A 382 -20.89 6.90 -11.58
CA SER A 382 -21.42 5.77 -10.83
C SER A 382 -20.38 4.65 -10.70
N ARG A 383 -20.30 4.06 -9.50
CA ARG A 383 -19.53 2.84 -9.22
C ARG A 383 -20.34 1.56 -9.48
N LYS A 384 -21.65 1.68 -9.75
CA LYS A 384 -22.54 0.53 -9.87
C LYS A 384 -22.15 -0.39 -11.02
N GLY A 385 -22.09 -1.69 -10.74
CA GLY A 385 -21.71 -2.72 -11.71
C GLY A 385 -20.23 -2.70 -12.11
N LYS A 386 -19.41 -1.79 -11.58
CA LYS A 386 -17.98 -1.70 -11.90
C LYS A 386 -17.14 -2.52 -10.92
N TRP A 387 -16.05 -3.10 -11.42
CA TRP A 387 -14.99 -3.60 -10.55
C TRP A 387 -14.19 -2.42 -9.98
N GLY A 388 -13.87 -2.48 -8.69
CA GLY A 388 -13.06 -1.48 -7.99
C GLY A 388 -11.59 -1.86 -8.03
N ILE A 389 -10.76 -1.03 -8.65
CA ILE A 389 -9.32 -1.29 -8.81
C ILE A 389 -8.50 -0.11 -8.30
N MET A 390 -7.66 -0.35 -7.29
CA MET A 390 -6.67 0.59 -6.81
C MET A 390 -5.25 0.14 -7.20
N VAL A 391 -4.56 0.98 -7.96
CA VAL A 391 -3.13 0.85 -8.26
C VAL A 391 -2.37 1.73 -7.29
N ALA A 392 -1.85 1.13 -6.21
CA ALA A 392 -1.13 1.84 -5.16
C ALA A 392 0.38 1.74 -5.40
N THR A 393 0.95 2.80 -5.97
CA THR A 393 2.36 2.85 -6.33
C THR A 393 2.85 4.29 -6.39
N HIS A 394 4.08 4.47 -5.95
CA HIS A 394 4.82 5.70 -6.14
C HIS A 394 5.68 5.66 -7.42
N ASN A 395 5.88 4.49 -8.04
CA ASN A 395 6.74 4.35 -9.21
C ASN A 395 6.14 5.06 -10.44
N LYS A 396 6.82 6.11 -10.91
CA LYS A 396 6.39 6.93 -12.06
C LYS A 396 6.21 6.12 -13.34
N SER A 397 7.10 5.16 -13.63
CA SER A 397 6.96 4.29 -14.82
C SER A 397 5.69 3.43 -14.76
N SER A 398 5.38 2.85 -13.60
CA SER A 398 4.11 2.11 -13.41
C SER A 398 2.88 3.01 -13.59
N ILE A 399 2.94 4.26 -13.11
CA ILE A 399 1.85 5.24 -13.30
C ILE A 399 1.71 5.61 -14.78
N CYS A 400 2.80 5.95 -15.46
CA CYS A 400 2.79 6.23 -16.90
C CYS A 400 2.18 5.06 -17.69
N LYS A 401 2.51 3.81 -17.34
CA LYS A 401 1.91 2.63 -17.96
C LYS A 401 0.38 2.61 -17.82
N VAL A 402 -0.18 2.95 -16.64
CA VAL A 402 -1.66 3.03 -16.48
C VAL A 402 -2.25 4.10 -17.38
N LEU A 403 -1.61 5.26 -17.44
CA LEU A 403 -2.08 6.39 -18.23
C LEU A 403 -2.05 6.07 -19.73
N ASP A 404 -0.98 5.43 -20.21
CA ASP A 404 -0.88 4.96 -21.59
C ASP A 404 -1.98 3.92 -21.92
N LEU A 405 -2.36 3.07 -20.96
CA LEU A 405 -3.47 2.12 -21.12
C LEU A 405 -4.84 2.84 -21.16
N LEU A 406 -5.04 3.90 -20.37
CA LEU A 406 -6.25 4.73 -20.42
C LEU A 406 -6.35 5.45 -21.77
N GLU A 407 -5.29 6.12 -22.20
CA GLU A 407 -5.24 6.88 -23.46
C GLU A 407 -5.51 5.99 -24.68
N ARG A 408 -4.92 4.78 -24.69
CA ARG A 408 -5.15 3.77 -25.73
C ARG A 408 -6.49 3.05 -25.61
N LYS A 409 -7.38 3.47 -24.69
CA LYS A 409 -8.69 2.87 -24.40
C LYS A 409 -8.62 1.36 -24.12
N LYS A 410 -7.51 0.90 -23.54
CA LYS A 410 -7.32 -0.49 -23.09
C LYS A 410 -7.89 -0.74 -21.70
N ILE A 411 -8.31 0.31 -21.01
CA ILE A 411 -9.07 0.25 -19.77
C ILE A 411 -10.50 0.67 -20.07
N ASP A 412 -11.45 -0.23 -19.84
CA ASP A 412 -12.88 0.08 -19.94
C ASP A 412 -13.36 0.76 -18.65
N THR A 413 -13.45 2.09 -18.70
CA THR A 413 -13.90 2.93 -17.57
C THR A 413 -15.41 2.86 -17.31
N SER A 414 -16.19 2.26 -18.21
CA SER A 414 -17.60 1.91 -17.94
C SER A 414 -17.72 0.69 -17.04
N LYS A 415 -16.66 -0.12 -16.98
CA LYS A 415 -16.57 -1.38 -16.22
C LYS A 415 -15.63 -1.32 -15.02
N THR A 416 -14.84 -0.26 -14.90
CA THR A 416 -13.81 -0.12 -13.87
C THR A 416 -13.93 1.20 -13.12
N SER A 417 -13.92 1.15 -11.80
CA SER A 417 -13.64 2.29 -10.93
C SER A 417 -12.16 2.27 -10.55
N LEU A 418 -11.35 3.09 -11.22
CA LEU A 418 -9.89 3.12 -11.09
C LEU A 418 -9.44 4.18 -10.07
N TYR A 419 -8.56 3.79 -9.15
CA TYR A 419 -7.89 4.66 -8.19
C TYR A 419 -6.37 4.56 -8.35
N LEU A 420 -5.70 5.68 -8.56
CA LEU A 420 -4.24 5.80 -8.49
C LEU A 420 -3.86 6.35 -7.12
N ALA A 421 -3.20 5.53 -6.30
CA ALA A 421 -2.97 5.86 -4.90
C ALA A 421 -1.50 6.04 -4.54
N GLN A 422 -1.21 7.05 -3.73
CA GLN A 422 0.07 7.28 -3.08
C GLN A 422 -0.12 7.48 -1.57
N LEU A 423 0.96 7.45 -0.80
CA LEU A 423 0.95 7.82 0.62
C LEU A 423 0.98 9.35 0.77
N LEU A 424 0.31 9.87 1.80
CA LEU A 424 0.43 11.29 2.17
C LEU A 424 1.89 11.62 2.50
N GLY A 425 2.37 12.75 1.98
CA GLY A 425 3.77 13.19 2.17
C GLY A 425 4.77 12.47 1.27
N MET A 426 4.32 11.66 0.31
CA MET A 426 5.20 11.00 -0.67
C MET A 426 4.69 11.22 -2.07
N SER A 427 5.57 11.52 -3.01
CA SER A 427 5.25 11.55 -4.45
C SER A 427 4.19 12.57 -4.82
N ASP A 428 4.26 13.73 -4.17
CA ASP A 428 3.34 14.84 -4.43
C ASP A 428 3.49 15.38 -5.86
N ASP A 429 4.70 15.31 -6.43
CA ASP A 429 4.94 15.62 -7.83
C ASP A 429 4.03 14.80 -8.76
N ILE A 430 3.89 13.50 -8.49
CA ILE A 430 2.99 12.62 -9.23
C ILE A 430 1.53 12.94 -8.92
N THR A 431 1.16 12.94 -7.62
CA THR A 431 -0.25 13.07 -7.21
C THR A 431 -0.86 14.38 -7.71
N TYR A 432 -0.19 15.51 -7.53
CA TYR A 432 -0.75 16.81 -7.88
C TYR A 432 -0.65 17.11 -9.37
N ALA A 433 0.33 16.54 -10.08
CA ALA A 433 0.34 16.66 -11.53
C ALA A 433 -0.78 15.85 -12.18
N LEU A 434 -1.11 14.66 -11.64
CA LEU A 434 -2.31 13.92 -12.04
C LEU A 434 -3.58 14.73 -11.74
N ALA A 435 -3.63 15.42 -10.59
CA ALA A 435 -4.82 16.13 -10.15
C ALA A 435 -5.07 17.44 -10.93
N ALA A 436 -4.00 18.12 -11.35
CA ALA A 436 -4.06 19.30 -12.18
C ALA A 436 -4.36 19.01 -13.66
N TYR A 437 -4.39 17.74 -14.06
CA TYR A 437 -4.62 17.36 -15.45
C TYR A 437 -6.05 17.68 -15.92
N PRO A 438 -6.25 18.24 -17.13
CA PRO A 438 -7.57 18.52 -17.67
C PRO A 438 -8.45 17.27 -17.77
N ARG A 439 -9.46 17.16 -16.89
CA ARG A 439 -10.34 15.99 -16.80
C ARG A 439 -11.20 15.75 -18.06
N SER A 440 -11.37 16.76 -18.91
CA SER A 440 -12.04 16.66 -20.21
C SER A 440 -11.25 15.86 -21.25
N GLU A 441 -9.94 15.65 -21.03
CA GLU A 441 -9.03 15.06 -22.02
C GLU A 441 -8.60 13.63 -21.67
N VAL A 442 -9.01 13.10 -20.51
CA VAL A 442 -8.66 11.74 -20.06
C VAL A 442 -9.87 10.97 -19.56
N PRO A 443 -9.88 9.63 -19.75
CA PRO A 443 -10.88 8.77 -19.14
C PRO A 443 -10.92 8.92 -17.62
N GLU A 444 -12.07 8.64 -17.01
CA GLU A 444 -12.31 8.85 -15.58
C GLU A 444 -11.46 7.92 -14.68
N PHE A 445 -10.74 8.51 -13.73
CA PHE A 445 -10.04 7.83 -12.64
C PHE A 445 -9.94 8.73 -11.40
N HIS A 446 -9.77 8.13 -10.22
CA HIS A 446 -9.59 8.83 -8.96
C HIS A 446 -8.11 8.88 -8.59
N ILE A 447 -7.71 9.94 -7.90
CA ILE A 447 -6.36 10.09 -7.37
C ILE A 447 -6.50 10.06 -5.86
N ALA A 448 -5.80 9.16 -5.19
CA ALA A 448 -5.97 8.95 -3.77
C ALA A 448 -4.67 9.18 -2.99
N LYS A 449 -4.80 9.75 -1.79
CA LYS A 449 -3.74 9.77 -0.78
C LYS A 449 -4.14 8.94 0.41
N TYR A 450 -3.29 8.00 0.81
CA TYR A 450 -3.42 7.29 2.07
C TYR A 450 -3.04 8.22 3.21
N VAL A 451 -4.01 8.50 4.09
CA VAL A 451 -3.92 9.48 5.17
C VAL A 451 -3.93 8.76 6.51
N SER A 452 -2.73 8.58 7.05
CA SER A 452 -2.53 8.13 8.43
C SER A 452 -2.93 9.20 9.42
N TRP A 453 -3.62 8.85 10.51
CA TRP A 453 -4.09 9.83 11.49
C TRP A 453 -4.18 9.26 12.90
N GLY A 454 -4.32 10.14 13.89
CA GLY A 454 -4.41 9.80 15.30
C GLY A 454 -3.25 10.35 16.14
N PRO A 455 -3.28 10.17 17.47
CA PRO A 455 -2.27 10.71 18.38
C PRO A 455 -0.84 10.31 17.97
N ILE A 456 0.14 11.20 18.19
CA ILE A 456 1.53 10.97 17.75
C ILE A 456 2.09 9.61 18.19
N TYR A 457 1.78 9.18 19.42
CA TYR A 457 2.27 7.94 20.00
C TYR A 457 1.73 6.70 19.28
N HIS A 458 0.48 6.76 18.79
CA HIS A 458 -0.13 5.66 18.04
C HIS A 458 0.40 5.55 16.61
N VAL A 459 0.85 6.67 16.02
CA VAL A 459 1.36 6.70 14.64
C VAL A 459 2.88 6.60 14.54
N LEU A 460 3.59 6.63 15.67
CA LEU A 460 5.05 6.64 15.69
C LEU A 460 5.67 5.42 14.98
N PRO A 461 5.17 4.17 15.19
CA PRO A 461 5.66 3.01 14.43
C PRO A 461 5.49 3.18 12.91
N TYR A 462 4.36 3.72 12.47
CA TYR A 462 4.11 4.08 11.07
C TYR A 462 5.14 5.10 10.55
N LEU A 463 5.42 6.17 11.29
CA LEU A 463 6.40 7.19 10.91
C LEU A 463 7.82 6.61 10.81
N VAL A 464 8.20 5.73 11.74
CA VAL A 464 9.51 5.05 11.70
C VAL A 464 9.62 4.17 10.45
N ARG A 465 8.57 3.45 10.06
CA ARG A 465 8.56 2.68 8.81
C ARG A 465 8.70 3.58 7.58
N ARG A 466 7.97 4.70 7.52
CA ARG A 466 8.11 5.67 6.43
C ARG A 466 9.51 6.24 6.35
N ALA A 467 10.14 6.53 7.48
CA ALA A 467 11.53 6.99 7.51
C ALA A 467 12.49 5.91 6.95
N ARG A 468 12.31 4.63 7.33
CA ARG A 468 13.12 3.52 6.82
C ARG A 468 12.91 3.26 5.33
N GLU A 469 11.68 3.27 4.85
CA GLU A 469 11.38 3.08 3.41
C GLU A 469 11.98 4.19 2.54
N ASN A 470 12.01 5.44 3.02
CA ASN A 470 12.65 6.53 2.29
C ASN A 470 14.19 6.36 2.19
N ILE A 471 14.81 5.60 3.11
CA ILE A 471 16.21 5.17 2.98
C ILE A 471 16.32 4.10 1.90
N ASP A 472 15.48 3.05 1.95
CA ASP A 472 15.58 1.94 0.97
C ASP A 472 15.21 2.41 -0.46
N ALA A 473 14.45 3.50 -0.56
CA ALA A 473 14.15 4.21 -1.80
C ALA A 473 15.16 5.32 -2.17
N LEU A 474 16.42 5.23 -1.76
CA LEU A 474 17.49 6.24 -1.95
C LEU A 474 17.53 6.92 -3.33
N GLY A 475 17.29 6.17 -4.42
CA GLY A 475 17.22 6.74 -5.77
C GLY A 475 16.06 7.74 -5.93
N ARG A 476 14.89 7.40 -5.39
CA ARG A 476 13.68 8.22 -5.43
C ARG A 476 13.74 9.39 -4.44
N SER A 477 14.23 9.16 -3.22
CA SER A 477 14.37 10.25 -2.25
C SER A 477 15.36 11.31 -2.75
N THR A 478 16.29 10.94 -3.64
CA THR A 478 17.14 11.89 -4.37
C THR A 478 16.36 12.73 -5.39
N GLU A 479 15.48 12.11 -6.18
CA GLU A 479 14.60 12.82 -7.12
C GLU A 479 13.61 13.75 -6.41
N GLU A 480 12.89 13.25 -5.40
CA GLU A 480 11.92 14.05 -4.63
C GLU A 480 12.62 15.26 -3.98
N ARG A 481 13.79 15.04 -3.38
CA ARG A 481 14.62 16.12 -2.83
C ARG A 481 15.04 17.14 -3.88
N ALA A 482 15.32 16.71 -5.12
CA ALA A 482 15.65 17.62 -6.20
C ALA A 482 14.47 18.54 -6.56
N TYR A 483 13.24 18.00 -6.61
CA TYR A 483 12.03 18.80 -6.84
C TYR A 483 11.79 19.83 -5.74
N TYR A 484 11.89 19.44 -4.46
CA TYR A 484 11.77 20.38 -3.34
C TYR A 484 12.86 21.47 -3.39
N ARG A 485 14.11 21.09 -3.72
CA ARG A 485 15.22 22.05 -3.86
C ARG A 485 14.98 23.03 -5.00
N GLN A 486 14.53 22.54 -6.16
CA GLN A 486 14.24 23.37 -7.32
C GLN A 486 13.12 24.37 -7.03
N GLU A 487 12.04 23.93 -6.37
CA GLU A 487 10.93 24.80 -6.01
C GLU A 487 11.34 25.85 -4.95
N LEU A 488 12.19 25.50 -3.99
CA LEU A 488 12.75 26.47 -3.04
C LEU A 488 13.61 27.53 -3.75
N ARG A 489 14.52 27.10 -4.64
CA ARG A 489 15.34 28.01 -5.45
C ARG A 489 14.48 28.96 -6.28
N ARG A 490 13.45 28.43 -6.94
CA ARG A 490 12.48 29.23 -7.71
C ARG A 490 11.80 30.30 -6.87
N ARG A 491 11.38 29.98 -5.63
CA ARG A 491 10.71 30.92 -4.71
C ARG A 491 11.65 31.93 -4.08
N LEU A 492 12.91 31.54 -3.86
CA LEU A 492 13.94 32.41 -3.28
C LEU A 492 14.68 33.23 -4.34
N HIS A 493 14.39 33.01 -5.63
CA HIS A 493 15.08 33.64 -6.76
C HIS A 493 16.61 33.40 -6.75
N ILE A 494 17.03 32.16 -6.44
CA ILE A 494 18.45 31.73 -6.33
C ILE A 494 18.79 30.67 -7.38
#